data_AF-A0A6B0ZT03-F1
#
_entry.id   AF-A0A6B0ZT03-F1
#
_cell.length_a   1.000
_cell.length_b   1.000
_cell.length_c   1.000
_cell.angle_alpha   90.00
_cell.angle_beta   90.00
_cell.angle_gamma   90.00
#
_symmetry.space_group_name_H-M   'P 1'
#
loop_
_entity.id
_entity.type
_entity.pdbx_description
1 polymer ?
#
loop_
_entity_poly.entity_id
_entity_poly.type
_entity_poly.pdbx_seq_one_letter_code
_entity_poly.pdbx_strand_id
1 'polypeptide(L)'
;MVSEEAKAARAAGQAQGRTVSRYLTALDSTKPKRGRQRSPERMQARISELPGEIAQAKPLKRVHLIQELMDLEAELAKEEETVDISAIEGEFITIAADYSERKGISYAAWREVGVPASVLKAAGVARTRSTD
;
A
#
# COMPACT_ATOMS: atom_id res chain seq x y z
N MET A 1 0.15 -35.31 22.62
CA MET A 1 -0.07 -33.95 23.12
C MET A 1 0.70 -33.00 22.23
N VAL A 2 0.03 -32.05 21.56
CA VAL A 2 0.75 -30.94 20.92
C VAL A 2 1.11 -29.97 22.04
N SER A 3 2.40 -29.77 22.30
CA SER A 3 2.86 -28.82 23.31
C SER A 3 2.39 -27.39 22.96
N GLU A 4 2.02 -26.61 23.97
CA GLU A 4 1.52 -25.23 23.80
C GLU A 4 2.49 -24.35 22.98
N GLU A 5 3.79 -24.61 23.08
CA GLU A 5 4.84 -23.96 22.31
C GLU A 5 4.74 -24.19 20.79
N ALA A 6 4.40 -25.42 20.36
CA ALA A 6 4.20 -25.73 18.94
C ALA A 6 2.90 -25.12 18.38
N LYS A 7 1.90 -24.91 19.24
CA LYS A 7 0.64 -24.23 18.89
C LYS A 7 0.86 -22.72 18.75
N ALA A 8 1.62 -22.12 19.67
CA ALA A 8 2.02 -20.71 19.60
C ALA A 8 2.89 -20.42 18.37
N ALA A 9 3.87 -21.27 18.06
CA ALA A 9 4.70 -21.12 16.87
C ALA A 9 3.90 -21.22 15.55
N ARG A 10 2.90 -22.12 15.48
CA ARG A 10 1.98 -22.19 14.33
C ARG A 10 1.11 -20.94 14.19
N ALA A 11 0.58 -20.43 15.30
CA ALA A 11 -0.25 -19.22 15.30
C ALA A 11 0.56 -17.99 14.85
N ALA A 12 1.79 -17.83 15.34
CA ALA A 12 2.71 -16.77 14.91
C ALA A 12 3.01 -16.85 13.40
N GLY A 13 3.31 -18.04 12.89
CA GLY A 13 3.55 -18.24 11.45
C GLY A 13 2.33 -17.93 10.57
N GLN A 14 1.11 -18.19 11.05
CA GLN A 14 -0.13 -17.82 10.34
C GLN A 14 -0.40 -16.32 10.39
N ALA A 15 -0.13 -15.65 11.52
CA ALA A 15 -0.26 -14.20 11.61
C ALA A 15 0.70 -13.50 10.63
N GLN A 16 1.96 -13.93 10.60
CA GLN A 16 2.96 -13.36 9.70
C GLN A 16 2.64 -13.62 8.22
N GLY A 17 2.19 -14.84 7.89
CA GLY A 17 1.75 -15.15 6.54
C GLY A 17 0.59 -14.26 6.06
N ARG A 18 -0.36 -13.94 6.95
CA ARG A 18 -1.48 -13.02 6.63
C ARG A 18 -0.98 -11.60 6.36
N THR A 19 -0.11 -11.06 7.21
CA THR A 19 0.46 -9.71 7.01
C THR A 19 1.28 -9.62 5.72
N VAL A 20 2.14 -10.62 5.45
CA VAL A 20 2.90 -10.70 4.19
C VAL A 20 1.96 -10.75 2.99
N SER A 21 0.94 -11.61 3.01
CA SER A 21 -0.02 -11.72 1.92
C SER A 21 -0.77 -10.41 1.70
N ARG A 22 -1.21 -9.75 2.77
CA ARG A 22 -1.93 -8.47 2.69
C ARG A 22 -1.06 -7.38 2.06
N TYR A 23 0.21 -7.30 2.45
CA TYR A 23 1.14 -6.35 1.85
C TYR A 23 1.37 -6.61 0.36
N LEU A 24 1.63 -7.86 -0.03
CA LEU A 24 1.85 -8.20 -1.44
C LEU A 24 0.61 -7.94 -2.31
N THR A 25 -0.59 -8.24 -1.79
CA THR A 25 -1.84 -7.92 -2.49
C THR A 25 -2.01 -6.41 -2.66
N ALA A 26 -1.79 -5.63 -1.61
CA ALA A 26 -1.95 -4.17 -1.66
C ALA A 26 -0.89 -3.50 -2.56
N LEU A 27 0.34 -4.01 -2.54
CA LEU A 27 1.42 -3.59 -3.43
C LEU A 27 1.09 -3.85 -4.90
N ASP A 28 0.42 -4.97 -5.22
CA ASP A 28 0.02 -5.27 -6.59
C ASP A 28 -1.09 -4.34 -7.09
N SER A 29 -2.05 -3.99 -6.22
CA SER A 29 -3.16 -3.08 -6.53
C SER A 29 -2.71 -1.63 -6.81
N THR A 30 -1.58 -1.19 -6.26
CA THR A 30 -1.15 0.21 -6.33
C THR A 30 0.00 0.50 -7.27
N LYS A 31 0.46 -0.48 -8.04
CA LYS A 31 1.48 -0.25 -9.09
C LYS A 31 1.04 0.92 -10.00
N PRO A 32 1.75 2.06 -9.97
CA PRO A 32 1.28 3.26 -10.64
C PRO A 32 1.31 3.08 -12.17
N LYS A 33 0.21 3.42 -12.84
CA LYS A 33 0.25 3.74 -14.28
C LYS A 33 0.93 5.10 -14.42
N ARG A 34 2.12 5.09 -15.03
CA ARG A 34 3.05 6.23 -15.18
C ARG A 34 2.34 7.59 -15.36
N GLY A 35 2.69 8.54 -14.49
CA GLY A 35 2.54 9.97 -14.71
C GLY A 35 1.50 10.66 -13.81
N ARG A 36 1.98 11.64 -13.04
CA ARG A 36 1.24 12.67 -12.29
C ARG A 36 0.75 12.24 -10.89
N GLN A 37 1.29 12.90 -9.87
CA GLN A 37 0.56 13.13 -8.62
C GLN A 37 0.25 14.63 -8.61
N ARG A 38 -1.04 15.03 -8.61
CA ARG A 38 -1.41 16.40 -8.25
C ARG A 38 -1.34 16.53 -6.73
N SER A 39 -1.14 17.76 -6.24
CA SER A 39 -1.11 18.04 -4.80
C SER A 39 -2.51 17.82 -4.17
N PRO A 40 -2.66 16.91 -3.18
CA PRO A 40 -3.96 16.55 -2.58
C PRO A 40 -4.72 17.73 -1.95
N GLU A 41 -4.00 18.64 -1.28
CA GLU A 41 -4.60 19.82 -0.67
C GLU A 41 -5.32 20.71 -1.68
N ARG A 42 -4.74 20.87 -2.89
CA ARG A 42 -5.36 21.64 -3.96
C ARG A 42 -6.60 20.95 -4.52
N MET A 43 -6.61 19.61 -4.55
CA MET A 43 -7.78 18.83 -4.98
C MET A 43 -8.92 18.96 -3.99
N GLN A 44 -8.65 18.84 -2.68
CA GLN A 44 -9.65 18.98 -1.63
C GLN A 44 -10.25 20.39 -1.60
N ALA A 45 -9.42 21.42 -1.77
CA ALA A 45 -9.87 22.80 -1.88
C ALA A 45 -10.81 22.98 -3.08
N ARG A 46 -10.44 22.43 -4.25
CA ARG A 46 -11.26 22.51 -5.47
C ARG A 46 -12.60 21.78 -5.31
N ILE A 47 -12.61 20.57 -4.75
CA ILE A 47 -13.83 19.80 -4.46
C ILE A 47 -14.79 20.61 -3.58
N SER A 48 -14.26 21.36 -2.61
CA SER A 48 -15.08 22.16 -1.69
C SER A 48 -15.76 23.36 -2.37
N GLU A 49 -15.19 23.88 -3.45
CA GLU A 49 -15.74 25.01 -4.22
C GLU A 49 -16.77 24.57 -5.29
N LEU A 50 -16.57 23.40 -5.89
CA LEU A 50 -17.35 22.90 -7.04
C LEU A 50 -18.88 22.86 -6.83
N PRO A 51 -19.44 22.46 -5.66
CA PRO A 51 -20.88 22.44 -5.45
C PRO A 51 -21.56 23.80 -5.68
N GLY A 52 -20.91 24.89 -5.25
CA GLY A 52 -21.41 26.25 -5.45
C GLY A 52 -21.43 26.66 -6.93
N GLU A 53 -20.38 26.31 -7.67
CA GLU A 53 -20.30 26.55 -9.11
C GLU A 53 -21.32 25.73 -9.91
N ILE A 54 -21.50 24.45 -9.54
CA ILE A 54 -22.45 23.51 -10.16
C ILE A 54 -23.89 24.05 -10.06
N ALA A 55 -24.27 24.59 -8.90
CA ALA A 55 -25.61 25.12 -8.65
C ALA A 55 -25.96 26.28 -9.59
N GLN A 56 -24.99 27.16 -9.87
CA GLN A 56 -25.18 28.37 -10.69
C GLN A 56 -24.86 28.15 -12.18
N ALA A 57 -24.23 27.02 -12.53
CA ALA A 57 -23.79 26.74 -13.89
C ALA A 57 -24.94 26.46 -14.87
N LYS A 58 -24.76 26.92 -16.11
CA LYS A 58 -25.58 26.54 -17.28
C LYS A 58 -25.44 25.04 -17.58
N PRO A 59 -26.40 24.39 -18.27
CA PRO A 59 -26.46 22.93 -18.41
C PRO A 59 -25.16 22.26 -18.88
N LEU A 60 -24.52 22.79 -19.93
CA LEU A 60 -23.26 22.21 -20.44
C LEU A 60 -22.10 22.37 -19.45
N LYS A 61 -21.97 23.56 -18.83
CA LYS A 61 -20.91 23.81 -17.83
C LYS A 61 -21.11 22.95 -16.58
N ARG A 62 -22.35 22.69 -16.20
CA ARG A 62 -22.68 21.81 -15.06
C ARG A 62 -22.15 20.40 -15.27
N VAL A 63 -22.30 19.83 -16.48
CA VAL A 63 -21.75 18.51 -16.80
C VAL A 63 -20.23 18.47 -16.66
N HIS A 64 -19.52 19.51 -17.15
CA HIS A 64 -18.06 19.58 -17.00
C HIS A 64 -17.61 19.68 -15.55
N LEU A 65 -18.28 20.48 -14.73
CA LEU A 65 -17.96 20.62 -13.31
C LEU A 65 -18.23 19.35 -12.51
N ILE A 66 -19.28 18.59 -12.88
CA ILE A 66 -19.55 17.28 -12.29
C ILE A 66 -18.47 16.27 -12.69
N GLN A 67 -18.02 16.27 -13.94
CA GLN A 67 -16.91 15.40 -14.36
C GLN A 67 -15.62 15.75 -13.59
N GLU A 68 -15.33 17.04 -13.44
CA GLU A 68 -14.18 17.50 -12.67
C GLU A 68 -14.25 17.03 -11.21
N LEU A 69 -15.43 17.10 -10.58
CA LEU A 69 -15.66 16.58 -9.23
C LEU A 69 -15.35 15.08 -9.14
N MET A 70 -15.91 14.28 -10.06
CA MET A 70 -15.69 12.83 -10.10
C MET A 70 -14.21 12.47 -10.30
N ASP A 71 -13.51 13.19 -11.18
CA ASP A 71 -12.10 12.96 -11.44
C ASP A 71 -11.24 13.27 -10.21
N LEU A 72 -11.53 14.36 -9.49
CA LEU A 72 -10.81 14.77 -8.29
C LEU A 72 -11.08 13.82 -7.11
N GLU A 73 -12.32 13.36 -6.93
CA GLU A 73 -12.67 12.35 -5.92
C GLU A 73 -11.96 11.02 -6.20
N ALA A 74 -11.91 10.59 -7.46
CA ALA A 74 -11.19 9.38 -7.87
C ALA A 74 -9.65 9.52 -7.69
N GLU A 75 -9.10 10.72 -7.79
CA GLU A 75 -7.69 10.99 -7.53
C GLU A 75 -7.38 10.95 -6.02
N LEU A 76 -8.25 11.52 -5.18
CA LEU A 76 -8.12 11.46 -3.72
C LEU A 76 -8.30 10.04 -3.15
N ALA A 77 -9.25 9.26 -3.68
CA ALA A 77 -9.46 7.88 -3.24
C ALA A 77 -8.20 7.02 -3.46
N LYS A 78 -7.43 7.29 -4.52
CA LYS A 78 -6.13 6.63 -4.74
C LYS A 78 -5.09 7.07 -3.72
N GLU A 79 -5.10 8.33 -3.30
CA GLU A 79 -4.20 8.82 -2.25
C GLU A 79 -4.51 8.13 -0.91
N GLU A 80 -5.79 7.99 -0.55
CA GLU A 80 -6.21 7.23 0.64
C GLU A 80 -5.74 5.76 0.58
N GLU A 81 -5.90 5.11 -0.58
CA GLU A 81 -5.36 3.75 -0.80
C GLU A 81 -3.83 3.69 -0.62
N THR A 82 -3.08 4.71 -1.05
CA THR A 82 -1.61 4.79 -0.81
C THR A 82 -1.25 4.98 0.66
N VAL A 83 -2.06 5.71 1.44
CA VAL A 83 -1.89 5.88 2.88
C VAL A 83 -2.14 4.54 3.59
N ASP A 84 -3.20 3.82 3.21
CA ASP A 84 -3.50 2.49 3.76
C ASP A 84 -2.36 1.50 3.50
N ILE A 85 -1.77 1.53 2.31
CA ILE A 85 -0.59 0.71 2.00
C ILE A 85 0.63 1.08 2.83
N SER A 86 0.84 2.37 3.13
CA SER A 86 1.94 2.79 3.99
C SER A 86 1.80 2.19 5.40
N ALA A 87 0.58 2.08 5.92
CA ALA A 87 0.31 1.40 7.19
C ALA A 87 0.58 -0.11 7.11
N ILE A 88 0.11 -0.77 6.04
CA ILE A 88 0.35 -2.20 5.81
C ILE A 88 1.84 -2.50 5.61
N GLU A 89 2.58 -1.61 4.95
CA GLU A 89 4.03 -1.69 4.76
C GLU A 89 4.78 -1.64 6.10
N GLY A 90 4.38 -0.76 7.01
CA GLY A 90 4.95 -0.71 8.36
C GLY A 90 4.81 -2.03 9.13
N GLU A 91 3.66 -2.69 9.01
CA GLU A 91 3.47 -4.02 9.58
C GLU A 91 4.35 -5.08 8.89
N PHE A 92 4.47 -5.03 7.55
CA PHE A 92 5.36 -5.91 6.79
C PHE A 92 6.81 -5.75 7.24
N ILE A 93 7.30 -4.51 7.36
CA ILE A 93 8.66 -4.18 7.80
C ILE A 93 8.98 -4.83 9.15
N THR A 94 8.02 -4.84 10.07
CA THR A 94 8.20 -5.40 11.42
C THR A 94 8.42 -6.92 11.42
N ILE A 95 7.86 -7.64 10.44
CA ILE A 95 7.86 -9.10 10.43
C ILE A 95 8.73 -9.73 9.34
N ALA A 96 9.14 -8.98 8.32
CA ALA A 96 9.64 -9.58 7.08
C ALA A 96 11.01 -10.26 7.24
N ALA A 97 11.92 -9.78 8.11
CA ALA A 97 13.18 -10.47 8.40
C ALA A 97 12.94 -11.86 9.00
N ASP A 98 12.25 -11.93 10.14
CA ASP A 98 11.94 -13.17 10.85
C ASP A 98 11.08 -14.12 9.98
N TYR A 99 10.16 -13.59 9.17
CA TYR A 99 9.43 -14.40 8.19
C TYR A 99 10.35 -15.00 7.13
N SER A 100 11.28 -14.19 6.60
CA SER A 100 12.23 -14.61 5.57
C SER A 100 13.18 -15.69 6.08
N GLU A 101 13.71 -15.53 7.29
CA GLU A 101 14.61 -16.52 7.92
C GLU A 101 13.92 -17.87 8.11
N ARG A 102 12.72 -17.87 8.71
CA ARG A 102 11.96 -19.11 8.92
C ARG A 102 11.52 -19.80 7.63
N LYS A 103 11.26 -19.04 6.57
CA LYS A 103 10.79 -19.57 5.28
C LYS A 103 11.89 -19.78 4.26
N GLY A 104 13.13 -19.38 4.56
CA GLY A 104 14.25 -19.44 3.61
C GLY A 104 14.07 -18.52 2.40
N ILE A 105 13.34 -17.41 2.54
CA ILE A 105 13.08 -16.47 1.45
C ILE A 105 14.26 -15.52 1.32
N SER A 106 14.82 -15.40 0.12
CA SER A 106 15.95 -14.52 -0.15
C SER A 106 15.49 -13.10 -0.48
N TYR A 107 16.38 -12.12 -0.27
CA TYR A 107 16.18 -10.75 -0.75
C TYR A 107 15.81 -10.69 -2.24
N ALA A 108 16.46 -11.53 -3.07
CA ALA A 108 16.17 -11.60 -4.50
C ALA A 108 14.72 -11.99 -4.77
N ALA A 109 14.19 -12.99 -4.05
CA ALA A 109 12.79 -13.41 -4.21
C ALA A 109 11.80 -12.27 -3.93
N TRP A 110 12.06 -11.45 -2.90
CA TRP A 110 11.23 -10.27 -2.61
C TRP A 110 11.30 -9.21 -3.71
N ARG A 111 12.48 -9.00 -4.30
CA ARG A 111 12.67 -8.05 -5.39
C ARG A 111 11.94 -8.47 -6.66
N GLU A 112 11.92 -9.78 -6.96
CA GLU A 112 11.20 -10.32 -8.13
C GLU A 112 9.69 -10.11 -8.04
N VAL A 113 9.11 -10.22 -6.84
CA VAL A 113 7.67 -9.94 -6.63
C VAL A 113 7.34 -8.45 -6.48
N GLY A 114 8.36 -7.57 -6.57
CA GLY A 114 8.19 -6.13 -6.63
C GLY A 114 8.38 -5.36 -5.32
N VAL A 115 8.73 -6.02 -4.20
CA VAL A 115 8.95 -5.32 -2.92
C VAL A 115 10.15 -4.36 -3.05
N PRO A 116 10.01 -3.06 -2.75
CA PRO A 116 11.10 -2.11 -2.92
C PRO A 116 12.34 -2.41 -2.07
N ALA A 117 13.53 -2.07 -2.59
CA ALA A 117 14.78 -2.26 -1.86
C ALA A 117 14.85 -1.44 -0.55
N SER A 118 14.21 -0.27 -0.50
CA SER A 118 14.08 0.56 0.70
C SER A 118 13.30 -0.14 1.80
N VAL A 119 12.20 -0.80 1.45
CA VAL A 119 11.35 -1.57 2.38
C VAL A 119 12.10 -2.76 2.93
N LEU A 120 12.79 -3.52 2.09
CA LEU A 120 13.60 -4.66 2.52
C LEU A 120 14.75 -4.23 3.44
N LYS A 121 15.37 -3.08 3.14
CA LYS A 121 16.39 -2.49 4.02
C LYS A 121 15.79 -2.09 5.37
N ALA A 122 14.64 -1.44 5.39
CA ALA A 122 13.95 -1.06 6.62
C ALA A 122 13.54 -2.29 7.45
N ALA A 123 13.15 -3.37 6.78
CA ALA A 123 12.78 -4.63 7.40
C ALA A 123 13.96 -5.49 7.87
N GLY A 124 15.21 -5.06 7.63
CA GLY A 124 16.40 -5.84 8.00
C GLY A 124 16.68 -7.05 7.12
N VAL A 125 16.02 -7.19 5.96
CA VAL A 125 16.25 -8.30 5.03
C VAL A 125 17.55 -8.06 4.25
N ALA A 126 18.61 -8.81 4.59
CA ALA A 126 19.94 -8.62 4.01
C ALA A 126 20.01 -9.04 2.53
N ARG A 127 20.74 -8.25 1.72
CA ARG A 127 20.98 -8.49 0.28
C ARG A 127 21.80 -9.76 0.01
N THR A 128 22.65 -10.13 0.95
CA THR A 128 23.46 -11.34 0.96
C THR A 128 23.23 -12.01 2.30
N ARG A 129 22.90 -13.31 2.33
CA ARG A 129 22.95 -14.07 3.58
C ARG A 129 24.40 -13.97 4.07
N SER A 130 24.63 -13.25 5.17
CA SER A 130 25.85 -13.43 5.93
C SER A 130 25.78 -14.84 6.50
N THR A 131 26.38 -15.79 5.81
CA THR A 131 26.76 -17.08 6.38
C THR A 131 27.88 -16.79 7.36
N ASP A 132 27.57 -16.88 8.66
CA ASP A 132 28.55 -17.15 9.71
C ASP A 132 28.55 -18.67 9.96
#